data_AF-A0A6P7U2T8-F1
#
_entry.id   AF-A0A6P7U2T8-F1
#
_cell.length_a   1.000
_cell.length_b   1.000
_cell.length_c   1.000
_cell.angle_alpha   90.00
_cell.angle_beta   90.00
_cell.angle_gamma   90.00
#
_symmetry.space_group_name_H-M   'P 1'
#
loop_
_entity.id
_entity.type
_entity.pdbx_description
1 polymer ?
#
loop_
_entity_poly.entity_id
_entity_poly.type
_entity_poly.pdbx_seq_one_letter_code
_entity_poly.pdbx_strand_id
1 'polypeptide(L)'
;MMLLRNLDPPKLCNRTRLVVKTLSPNVKEATIITGCASGEEVSIRRIPIKPTDMPFEFRRTEFPVRLCFAMSINKAQGQTLKPTCLHLIEPCFSHGQLYVSCSRVDSSQDLFVYGPNQETKNVVYPEALM
;
A
#
# COMPACT_ATOMS: atom_id res chain seq x y z
N MET A 1 -6.10 -6.52 3.14
CA MET A 1 -5.33 -5.73 4.14
C MET A 1 -3.88 -5.60 3.70
N MET A 2 -3.12 -4.71 4.33
CA MET A 2 -1.69 -4.49 4.07
C MET A 2 -0.94 -4.30 5.39
N LEU A 3 0.24 -4.90 5.53
CA LEU A 3 1.13 -4.72 6.69
C LEU A 3 1.73 -3.31 6.73
N LEU A 4 1.88 -2.79 7.94
CA LEU A 4 2.45 -1.46 8.25
C LEU A 4 3.87 -1.54 8.81
N ARG A 5 4.32 -2.73 9.21
CA ARG A 5 5.63 -2.98 9.83
C ARG A 5 6.21 -4.28 9.30
N ASN A 6 7.53 -4.38 9.36
CA ASN A 6 8.22 -5.65 9.20
C ASN A 6 7.97 -6.48 10.46
N LEU A 7 7.47 -7.70 10.29
CA LEU A 7 7.23 -8.65 11.38
C LEU A 7 8.18 -9.83 11.28
N ASP A 8 8.35 -10.38 10.07
CA ASP A 8 9.18 -11.56 9.83
C ASP A 8 9.79 -11.50 8.41
N PRO A 9 10.86 -10.71 8.21
CA PRO A 9 11.55 -10.66 6.91
C PRO A 9 12.19 -12.01 6.55
N PRO A 10 12.13 -12.45 5.28
CA PRO A 10 11.65 -11.70 4.12
C PRO A 10 10.14 -11.89 3.81
N LYS A 11 9.41 -12.65 4.63
CA LYS A 11 8.03 -13.08 4.35
C LYS A 11 6.99 -11.98 4.67
N LEU A 12 7.01 -11.45 5.88
CA LEU A 12 6.07 -10.47 6.40
C LEU A 12 6.75 -9.11 6.56
N CYS A 13 6.89 -8.41 5.44
CA CYS A 13 7.45 -7.07 5.37
C CYS A 13 6.36 -6.00 5.32
N ASN A 14 6.76 -4.75 5.56
CA ASN A 14 5.92 -3.60 5.33
C ASN A 14 5.39 -3.63 3.88
N ARG A 15 4.11 -3.27 3.71
CA ARG A 15 3.37 -3.30 2.44
C ARG A 15 3.00 -4.68 1.91
N THR A 16 3.37 -5.79 2.55
CA THR A 16 2.83 -7.10 2.19
C THR A 16 1.30 -7.08 2.28
N ARG A 17 0.64 -7.46 1.18
CA ARG A 17 -0.82 -7.54 1.10
C ARG A 17 -1.30 -8.90 1.54
N LEU A 18 -2.41 -8.88 2.26
CA LEU A 18 -3.01 -10.03 2.94
C LEU A 18 -4.51 -10.09 2.66
N VAL A 19 -5.05 -11.29 2.47
CA VAL A 19 -6.50 -11.55 2.45
C VAL A 19 -6.89 -12.18 3.78
N VAL A 20 -7.81 -11.54 4.51
CA VAL A 20 -8.26 -12.01 5.82
C VAL A 20 -9.08 -13.28 5.66
N LYS A 21 -8.81 -14.27 6.50
CA LYS A 21 -9.62 -15.48 6.67
C LYS A 21 -10.50 -15.39 7.92
N THR A 22 -9.87 -15.10 9.06
CA THR A 22 -10.53 -15.10 10.36
C THR A 22 -10.16 -13.85 11.14
N LEU A 23 -11.16 -13.22 11.77
CA LEU A 23 -10.98 -12.04 12.62
C LEU A 23 -11.27 -12.37 14.09
N SER A 24 -10.24 -12.74 14.85
CA SER A 24 -10.35 -12.94 16.30
C SER A 24 -9.91 -11.68 17.08
N PRO A 25 -10.26 -11.52 18.37
CA PRO A 25 -9.91 -10.32 19.14
C PRO A 25 -8.40 -10.02 19.20
N ASN A 26 -7.58 -11.07 19.32
CA ASN A 26 -6.14 -10.96 19.54
C ASN A 26 -5.27 -11.45 18.38
N VAL A 27 -5.86 -12.15 17.40
CA VAL A 27 -5.15 -12.75 16.27
C VAL A 27 -5.99 -12.58 15.00
N LYS A 28 -5.35 -12.16 13.91
CA LYS A 28 -5.95 -12.14 12.58
C LYS A 28 -5.29 -13.20 11.73
N GLU A 29 -6.06 -14.12 11.15
CA GLU A 29 -5.55 -15.10 10.20
C GLU A 29 -5.74 -14.55 8.80
N ALA A 30 -4.70 -14.67 7.98
CA ALA A 30 -4.73 -14.16 6.62
C ALA A 30 -3.83 -14.98 5.70
N THR A 31 -4.11 -14.93 4.41
CA THR A 31 -3.24 -15.47 3.36
C THR A 31 -2.43 -14.35 2.71
N ILE A 32 -1.13 -14.59 2.53
CA ILE A 32 -0.24 -13.67 1.82
C ILE A 32 -0.56 -13.72 0.32
N ILE A 33 -0.70 -12.55 -0.31
CA ILE A 33 -0.99 -12.45 -1.76
C ILE A 33 0.10 -11.71 -2.55
N THR A 34 1.20 -11.34 -1.89
CA THR A 34 2.33 -10.63 -2.52
C THR A 34 3.66 -11.03 -1.93
N GLY A 35 4.70 -11.02 -2.75
CA GLY A 35 6.08 -11.29 -2.33
C GLY A 35 6.44 -12.77 -2.40
N CYS A 36 7.58 -13.12 -1.81
CA CYS A 36 8.17 -14.46 -1.90
C CYS A 36 7.32 -15.56 -1.23
N ALA A 37 6.55 -15.21 -0.21
CA ALA A 37 5.71 -16.13 0.56
C ALA A 37 4.23 -16.12 0.11
N SER A 38 3.95 -15.73 -1.14
CA SER A 38 2.59 -15.69 -1.67
C SER A 38 1.92 -17.07 -1.59
N GLY A 39 0.71 -17.13 -1.04
CA GLY A 39 -0.05 -18.36 -0.82
C GLY A 39 0.04 -18.90 0.62
N GLU A 40 1.05 -18.50 1.40
CA GLU A 40 1.19 -18.95 2.79
C GLU A 40 0.11 -18.35 3.71
N GLU A 41 -0.31 -19.13 4.70
CA GLU A 41 -1.19 -18.67 5.78
C GLU A 41 -0.37 -18.11 6.95
N VAL A 42 -0.82 -16.99 7.50
CA VAL A 42 -0.12 -16.30 8.59
C VAL A 42 -1.10 -15.78 9.64
N SER A 43 -0.62 -15.80 10.89
CA SER A 43 -1.32 -15.21 12.03
C SER A 43 -0.69 -13.87 12.41
N ILE A 44 -1.44 -12.78 12.28
CA ILE A 44 -1.01 -11.43 12.68
C ILE A 44 -1.48 -11.16 14.11
N ARG A 45 -0.53 -10.89 15.01
CA ARG A 45 -0.80 -10.49 16.40
C ARG A 45 -0.74 -8.98 16.56
N ARG A 46 -1.29 -8.49 17.68
CA ARG A 46 -1.14 -7.08 18.07
C ARG A 46 0.30 -6.81 18.51
N ILE A 47 0.86 -5.67 18.12
CA ILE A 47 2.18 -5.20 18.56
C ILE A 47 2.04 -3.89 19.35
N PRO A 48 2.94 -3.63 20.29
CA PRO A 48 3.00 -2.34 20.95
C PRO A 48 3.65 -1.29 20.04
N ILE A 49 3.02 -0.12 19.94
CA ILE A 49 3.55 1.06 19.27
C ILE A 49 3.79 2.12 20.34
N LYS A 50 5.01 2.65 20.37
CA LYS A 50 5.43 3.74 21.23
C LYS A 50 5.74 4.96 20.35
N PRO A 51 4.97 6.05 20.45
CA PRO A 51 5.38 7.33 19.89
C PRO A 51 6.62 7.84 20.64
N THR A 52 7.58 8.41 19.91
CA THR A 52 8.82 8.98 20.47
C THR A 52 8.73 10.49 20.65
N ASP A 53 7.65 11.11 20.21
CA ASP A 53 7.40 12.55 20.11
C ASP A 53 6.47 13.09 21.20
N MET A 54 6.24 12.31 22.27
CA MET A 54 5.34 12.68 23.36
C MET A 54 6.12 13.00 24.65
N PRO A 55 5.67 13.99 25.46
CA PRO A 55 6.32 14.34 26.72
C PRO A 55 6.09 13.31 27.85
N PHE A 56 5.43 12.19 27.54
CA PHE A 56 5.14 11.08 28.46
C PHE A 56 5.25 9.74 27.74
N GLU A 57 5.49 8.66 28.49
CA GLU A 57 5.50 7.32 27.93
C GLU A 57 4.09 6.89 27.52
N PHE A 58 3.87 6.79 26.20
CA PHE A 58 2.63 6.26 25.63
C PHE A 58 2.89 4.92 24.93
N ARG A 59 2.05 3.92 25.20
CA ARG A 59 2.09 2.61 24.55
C ARG A 59 0.70 2.23 24.10
N ARG A 60 0.53 2.07 22.78
CA ARG A 60 -0.70 1.57 22.17
C ARG A 60 -0.48 0.20 21.57
N THR A 61 -1.28 -0.78 21.97
CA THR A 61 -1.20 -2.13 21.39
C THR A 61 -2.21 -2.25 20.26
N GLU A 62 -1.76 -2.45 19.02
CA GLU A 62 -2.63 -2.55 17.84
C GLU A 62 -2.13 -3.56 16.81
N PHE A 63 -3.01 -3.98 15.91
CA PHE A 63 -2.57 -4.80 14.78
C PHE A 63 -1.81 -3.93 13.78
N PRO A 64 -0.63 -4.36 13.29
CA PRO A 64 0.17 -3.60 12.34
C PRO A 64 -0.34 -3.77 10.91
N VAL A 65 -1.65 -3.64 10.69
CA VAL A 65 -2.30 -3.79 9.39
C VAL A 65 -3.30 -2.68 9.13
N ARG A 66 -3.53 -2.38 7.86
CA ARG A 66 -4.61 -1.49 7.42
C ARG A 66 -5.46 -2.14 6.33
N LEU A 67 -6.71 -1.70 6.20
CA LEU A 67 -7.50 -1.97 4.99
C LEU A 67 -6.80 -1.35 3.78
N CYS A 68 -6.88 -2.03 2.63
CA CYS A 68 -6.05 -1.68 1.47
C CYS A 68 -6.74 -2.05 0.15
N PHE A 69 -8.01 -1.66 -0.01
CA PHE A 69 -8.71 -1.72 -1.30
C PHE A 69 -8.27 -0.58 -2.22
N ALA A 70 -8.08 0.60 -1.65
CA ALA A 70 -7.46 1.76 -2.29
C ALA A 70 -6.21 2.18 -1.51
N MET A 71 -5.25 2.76 -2.20
CA MET A 71 -4.08 3.38 -1.60
C MET A 71 -3.64 4.58 -2.43
N SER A 72 -2.97 5.53 -1.79
CA SER A 72 -2.37 6.66 -2.50
C SER A 72 -1.22 6.20 -3.40
N ILE A 73 -0.96 6.95 -4.47
CA ILE A 73 0.14 6.72 -5.41
C ILE A 73 1.48 6.59 -4.67
N ASN A 74 1.75 7.46 -3.71
CA ASN A 74 2.96 7.41 -2.88
C ASN A 74 3.10 6.06 -2.13
N LYS A 75 2.00 5.52 -1.59
CA LYS A 75 2.05 4.22 -0.91
C LYS A 75 2.23 3.05 -1.88
N ALA A 76 1.76 3.18 -3.12
CA ALA A 76 1.96 2.18 -4.17
C ALA A 76 3.38 2.19 -4.76
N GLN A 77 4.15 3.27 -4.59
CA GLN A 77 5.51 3.41 -5.13
C GLN A 77 6.40 2.24 -4.70
N GLY A 78 7.07 1.57 -5.65
CA GLY A 78 7.91 0.40 -5.36
C GLY A 78 7.14 -0.91 -5.17
N GLN A 79 5.84 -0.94 -5.45
CA GLN A 79 5.05 -2.18 -5.53
C GLN A 79 4.66 -2.46 -6.98
N THR A 80 4.46 -3.74 -7.29
CA THR A 80 3.78 -4.21 -8.50
C THR A 80 2.36 -4.63 -8.15
N LEU A 81 1.39 -4.16 -8.92
CA LEU A 81 -0.04 -4.37 -8.73
C LEU A 81 -0.59 -5.16 -9.92
N LYS A 82 -1.52 -6.09 -9.63
CA LYS A 82 -2.36 -6.79 -10.62
C LYS A 82 -3.65 -5.96 -10.82
N PRO A 83 -4.57 -6.27 -11.77
CA PRO A 83 -5.51 -5.31 -12.35
C PRO A 83 -5.95 -4.18 -11.40
N THR A 84 -5.54 -2.94 -11.71
CA THR A 84 -5.65 -1.79 -10.81
C THR A 84 -6.32 -0.63 -11.50
N CYS A 85 -7.19 0.06 -10.75
CA CYS A 85 -7.80 1.30 -11.17
C CYS A 85 -7.03 2.51 -10.60
N LEU A 86 -6.62 3.42 -11.48
CA LEU A 86 -6.06 4.72 -11.17
C LEU A 86 -7.18 5.76 -11.13
N HIS A 87 -7.47 6.25 -9.93
CA HIS A 87 -8.55 7.20 -9.68
C HIS A 87 -8.02 8.64 -9.67
N LEU A 88 -8.39 9.41 -10.70
CA LEU A 88 -7.93 10.76 -11.01
C LEU A 88 -9.09 11.77 -11.08
N ILE A 89 -10.12 11.62 -10.22
CA ILE A 89 -11.14 12.70 -10.07
C ILE A 89 -10.44 14.01 -9.74
N GLU A 90 -9.51 13.96 -8.80
CA GLU A 90 -8.59 15.05 -8.52
C GLU A 90 -7.28 14.81 -9.30
N PRO A 91 -6.75 15.83 -9.98
CA PRO A 91 -5.51 15.67 -10.74
C PRO A 91 -4.31 15.42 -9.83
N CYS A 92 -3.27 14.80 -10.37
CA CYS A 92 -1.98 14.71 -9.69
C CYS A 92 -1.43 16.10 -9.36
N PHE A 93 -0.84 16.24 -8.17
CA PHE A 93 -0.37 17.54 -7.65
C PHE A 93 1.15 17.68 -7.66
N SER A 94 1.90 16.59 -7.84
CA SER A 94 3.36 16.63 -7.87
C SER A 94 3.94 15.94 -9.09
N HIS A 95 5.18 16.33 -9.41
CA HIS A 95 5.94 15.71 -10.49
C HIS A 95 6.07 14.20 -10.32
N GLY A 96 5.98 13.48 -11.44
CA GLY A 96 6.19 12.04 -11.50
C GLY A 96 5.07 11.18 -10.92
N GLN A 97 4.03 11.73 -10.28
CA GLN A 97 2.96 10.91 -9.69
C GLN A 97 2.22 10.07 -10.73
N LEU A 98 1.84 10.68 -11.85
CA LEU A 98 1.14 9.99 -12.94
C LEU A 98 2.00 8.85 -13.50
N TYR A 99 3.29 9.11 -13.72
CA TYR A 99 4.25 8.10 -14.15
C TYR A 99 4.42 6.98 -13.12
N VAL A 100 4.58 7.32 -11.84
CA VAL A 100 4.68 6.36 -10.75
C VAL A 100 3.44 5.48 -10.72
N SER A 101 2.23 6.04 -10.85
CA SER A 101 1.00 5.25 -10.86
C SER A 101 0.90 4.30 -12.05
N CYS A 102 1.18 4.78 -13.27
CA CYS A 102 1.09 3.95 -14.48
C CYS A 102 2.13 2.83 -14.49
N SER A 103 3.32 3.07 -13.92
CA SER A 103 4.39 2.07 -13.81
C SER A 103 4.19 1.04 -12.70
N ARG A 104 3.04 1.02 -12.01
CA ARG A 104 2.76 0.01 -10.96
C ARG A 104 2.18 -1.29 -11.51
N VAL A 105 1.70 -1.31 -12.75
CA VAL A 105 1.18 -2.53 -13.40
C VAL A 105 2.17 -3.07 -14.42
N ASP A 106 2.13 -4.38 -14.66
CA ASP A 106 3.02 -5.04 -15.62
C ASP A 106 2.53 -4.90 -17.08
N SER A 107 1.22 -4.77 -17.28
CA SER A 107 0.58 -4.63 -18.60
C SER A 107 -0.36 -3.42 -18.61
N SER A 108 -0.40 -2.69 -19.74
CA SER A 108 -1.35 -1.59 -19.92
C SER A 108 -2.81 -2.05 -19.90
N GLN A 109 -3.08 -3.32 -20.23
CA GLN A 109 -4.43 -3.90 -20.15
C GLN A 109 -4.93 -4.06 -18.72
N ASP A 110 -4.01 -4.10 -17.75
CA ASP A 110 -4.32 -4.22 -16.33
C ASP A 110 -4.45 -2.84 -15.65
N LEU A 111 -4.32 -1.73 -16.40
CA LEU A 111 -4.48 -0.37 -15.91
C LEU A 111 -5.80 0.22 -16.39
N PHE A 112 -6.70 0.45 -15.44
CA PHE A 112 -7.94 1.17 -15.69
C PHE A 112 -7.77 2.60 -15.17
N VAL A 113 -8.09 3.61 -15.98
CA VAL A 113 -7.98 5.02 -15.57
C VAL A 113 -9.38 5.60 -15.46
N TYR A 114 -9.68 6.20 -14.30
CA TYR A 114 -10.94 6.86 -14.05
C TYR A 114 -10.69 8.33 -13.73
N GLY A 115 -11.22 9.25 -14.55
CA GLY A 115 -11.13 10.69 -14.34
C GLY A 115 -12.23 11.42 -15.11
N PRO A 116 -12.59 12.66 -14.71
CA PRO A 116 -13.54 13.47 -15.43
C PRO A 116 -13.06 13.66 -16.87
N ASN A 117 -13.93 13.39 -17.84
CA ASN A 117 -13.65 13.50 -19.27
C ASN A 117 -12.47 12.64 -19.79
N GLN A 118 -11.98 11.67 -19.00
CA GLN A 118 -10.82 10.83 -19.34
C GLN A 118 -9.51 11.64 -19.53
N GLU A 119 -9.43 12.85 -18.97
CA GLU A 119 -8.24 13.70 -19.04
C GLU A 119 -7.67 14.00 -17.65
N THR A 120 -6.36 14.27 -17.58
CA THR A 120 -5.71 14.65 -16.32
C THR A 120 -4.51 15.57 -16.56
N LYS A 121 -4.18 16.40 -15.58
CA LYS A 121 -3.03 17.29 -15.63
C LYS A 121 -1.73 16.50 -15.39
N ASN A 122 -0.84 16.48 -16.37
CA ASN A 122 0.52 15.99 -16.18
C ASN A 122 1.38 17.09 -15.55
N VAL A 123 1.86 16.88 -14.32
CA VAL A 123 2.74 17.83 -13.63
C VAL A 123 4.19 17.46 -13.93
N VAL A 124 4.89 18.35 -14.64
CA VAL A 124 6.29 18.17 -15.03
C VAL A 124 7.13 19.34 -14.51
N TYR A 125 8.20 19.04 -13.78
CA TYR A 125 9.23 20.03 -13.41
C TYR A 125 10.43 19.83 -14.33
N PRO A 126 10.68 20.73 -15.30
CA PRO A 126 11.80 20.62 -16.23
C PRO A 126 13.16 20.52 -15.52
N GLU A 127 13.30 21.12 -14.35
CA GLU A 127 14.51 21.11 -13.53
C GLU A 127 14.89 19.71 -13.02
N ALA A 128 13.92 18.80 -12.94
CA ALA A 128 14.14 17.41 -12.55
C ALA A 128 14.47 16.48 -13.73
N LEU A 129 14.45 17.01 -14.97
CA LEU A 129 14.76 16.28 -16.20
C LEU A 129 16.16 16.61 -16.76
N MET A 130 16.90 17.50 -16.10
CA MET A 130 18.26 17.91 -16.44
C MET A 130 19.32 17.03 -15.76
#